data_AF-A0A0R1XFK4-F1
#
_entry.id   AF-A0A0R1XFK4-F1
#
_cell.length_a   1.000
_cell.length_b   1.000
_cell.length_c   1.000
_cell.angle_alpha   90.00
_cell.angle_beta   90.00
_cell.angle_gamma   90.00
#
_symmetry.space_group_name_H-M   'P 1'
#
loop_
_entity.id
_entity.type
_entity.pdbx_description
1 polymer ?
#
loop_
_entity_poly.entity_id
_entity_poly.type
_entity_poly.pdbx_seq_one_letter_code
_entity_poly.pdbx_strand_id
1 'polypeptide(L)' 'MVLLPDGHMGFVEMKAPGKHPRPLQVQRLNQLKQLGFQVFVCDQLDQIGGMLDAIQTA' A
#
# COMPACT_ATOMS: atom_id res chain seq x y z
N MET A 1 2.64 -3.34 -5.74
CA MET A 1 4.03 -3.04 -5.35
C MET A 1 4.43 -1.76 -6.04
N VAL A 2 5.09 -0.86 -5.33
CA VAL A 2 5.53 0.45 -5.80
C VAL A 2 7.02 0.55 -5.54
N LEU A 3 7.80 0.82 -6.59
CA LEU A 3 9.24 1.04 -6.53
C LEU A 3 9.48 2.47 -7.01
N LEU A 4 10.17 3.27 -6.20
CA LEU A 4 10.49 4.66 -6.49
C LEU A 4 12.02 4.84 -6.50
N PRO A 5 12.53 5.98 -7.03
CA PRO A 5 13.94 6.32 -6.94
C PRO A 5 14.47 6.27 -5.50
N ASP A 6 15.80 6.24 -5.38
CA ASP A 6 16.52 6.28 -4.10
C ASP A 6 16.21 5.11 -3.14
N GLY A 7 15.64 4.02 -3.67
CA GLY A 7 15.37 2.79 -2.92
C GLY A 7 14.07 2.81 -2.13
N HIS A 8 13.22 3.83 -2.29
CA HIS A 8 11.92 3.89 -1.65
C HIS A 8 10.96 2.81 -2.22
N MET A 9 10.30 2.07 -1.33
CA MET A 9 9.45 0.94 -1.68
C MET A 9 8.21 0.86 -0.80
N GLY A 10 7.08 0.49 -1.41
CA GLY A 10 5.85 0.20 -0.68
C GLY A 10 4.95 -0.81 -1.38
N PHE A 11 3.93 -1.28 -0.67
CA PHE A 11 2.91 -2.18 -1.20
C PHE A 11 1.54 -1.50 -1.14
N VAL A 12 0.77 -1.66 -2.22
CA VAL A 12 -0.59 -1.12 -2.34
C VAL A 12 -1.48 -2.26 -2.81
N GLU A 13 -2.55 -2.52 -2.06
CA GLU A 13 -3.63 -3.43 -2.43
C GLU A 13 -4.75 -2.64 -3.11
N MET A 14 -4.98 -2.90 -4.39
CA MET A 14 -6.02 -2.22 -5.17
C MET A 14 -7.38 -2.90 -4.96
N LYS A 15 -8.41 -2.09 -4.72
CA LYS A 15 -9.80 -2.52 -4.53
C LYS A 15 -10.73 -1.73 -5.44
N ALA A 16 -11.87 -2.32 -5.79
CA ALA A 16 -12.97 -1.53 -6.35
C ALA A 16 -13.51 -0.58 -5.25
N PRO A 17 -14.08 0.58 -5.62
CA PRO A 17 -14.58 1.55 -4.65
C PRO A 17 -15.48 0.92 -3.57
N GLY A 18 -15.16 1.18 -2.30
CA GLY A 18 -15.91 0.66 -1.15
C GLY A 18 -15.72 -0.83 -0.87
N LYS A 19 -14.77 -1.51 -1.51
CA LYS A 19 -14.45 -2.92 -1.24
C LYS A 19 -13.27 -3.04 -0.27
N HIS A 20 -13.37 -4.01 0.63
CA HIS A 20 -12.31 -4.33 1.59
C HIS A 20 -11.44 -5.52 1.14
N PRO A 21 -10.20 -5.63 1.65
CA PRO A 21 -9.37 -6.81 1.45
C PRO A 21 -10.01 -8.07 2.06
N ARG A 22 -9.83 -9.22 1.39
CA ARG A 22 -10.25 -10.53 1.91
C ARG A 22 -9.38 -10.95 3.10
N PRO A 23 -9.83 -11.86 3.99
CA PRO A 23 -9.05 -12.28 5.16
C PRO A 23 -7.59 -12.68 4.86
N LEU A 24 -7.35 -13.44 3.79
CA LEU A 24 -6.00 -13.83 3.37
C LEU A 24 -5.14 -12.61 2.94
N GLN A 25 -5.76 -11.62 2.29
CA GLN A 25 -5.08 -10.39 1.91
C GLN A 25 -4.73 -9.57 3.15
N VAL A 26 -5.65 -9.47 4.13
CA VAL A 26 -5.36 -8.82 5.42
C VAL A 26 -4.16 -9.47 6.10
N GLN A 27 -4.11 -10.81 6.16
CA GLN A 27 -2.96 -11.52 6.71
C GLN A 27 -1.66 -11.17 5.97
N ARG A 28 -1.69 -11.12 4.63
CA ARG A 28 -0.50 -10.77 3.86
C ARG A 28 -0.06 -9.33 4.06
N LEU A 29 -1.01 -8.38 4.13
CA LEU A 29 -0.72 -6.98 4.41
C LEU A 29 -0.08 -6.83 5.80
N ASN A 30 -0.58 -7.55 6.80
CA ASN A 30 0.00 -7.56 8.15
C ASN A 30 1.42 -8.11 8.18
N GLN A 31 1.70 -9.19 7.44
CA GLN A 31 3.06 -9.72 7.31
C GLN A 31 4.03 -8.68 6.73
N LEU A 32 3.60 -7.98 5.67
CA LEU A 32 4.42 -6.93 5.04
C LEU A 32 4.65 -5.75 5.99
N LYS A 33 3.63 -5.33 6.74
CA LYS A 33 3.76 -4.29 7.78
C LYS A 33 4.73 -4.71 8.89
N GLN A 34 4.68 -5.96 9.33
CA GLN A 34 5.60 -6.49 10.35
C GLN A 34 7.06 -6.52 9.89
N LEU A 35 7.31 -6.62 8.59
CA LEU A 35 8.64 -6.50 8.01
C LEU A 35 9.12 -5.04 7.86
N GLY A 36 8.32 -4.06 8.28
CA GLY A 36 8.66 -2.64 8.22
C GLY A 36 8.30 -1.95 6.90
N PHE A 37 7.60 -2.63 5.99
CA PHE A 37 7.19 -1.99 4.74
C PHE A 37 5.99 -1.05 4.93
N GLN A 38 5.99 0.03 4.16
CA GLN A 38 4.81 0.87 3.93
C GLN A 38 3.76 0.07 3.15
N VAL A 39 2.54 -0.06 3.69
CA VAL A 39 1.46 -0.87 3.11
C VAL A 39 0.13 -0.14 3.16
N PHE A 40 -0.50 0.02 2.00
CA PHE A 40 -1.74 0.75 1.83
C PHE A 40 -2.82 -0.10 1.15
N VAL A 41 -4.07 0.29 1.32
CA VAL A 41 -5.22 -0.21 0.55
C VAL A 41 -5.78 0.98 -0.22
N CYS A 42 -5.98 0.83 -1.52
CA CYS A 42 -6.46 1.90 -2.40
C CYS A 42 -7.74 1.46 -3.08
N ASP A 43 -8.81 2.21 -2.86
CA ASP A 43 -10.11 1.99 -3.51
C ASP A 43 -10.59 3.21 -4.30
N GLN A 44 -9.85 4.32 -4.25
CA GLN A 44 -10.12 5.54 -5.00
C GLN A 44 -8.83 6.14 -5.59
N LEU A 45 -8.94 6.75 -6.78
CA LEU A 45 -7.79 7.24 -7.54
C LEU A 45 -7.11 8.47 -6.91
N ASP A 46 -7.87 9.30 -6.20
CA ASP A 46 -7.38 10.48 -5.49
C ASP A 46 -6.43 10.13 -4.33
N GLN A 47 -6.54 8.92 -3.77
CA GLN A 47 -5.64 8.40 -2.74
C GLN A 47 -4.23 8.11 -3.26
N ILE A 48 -4.04 7.96 -4.59
CA ILE A 48 -2.76 7.55 -5.18
C ILE A 48 -1.64 8.54 -4.85
N GLY A 49 -1.91 9.85 -4.98
CA GLY A 49 -0.92 10.88 -4.69
C GLY A 49 -0.38 10.79 -3.27
N GLY A 50 -1.27 10.79 -2.28
CA GLY A 50 -0.87 10.74 -0.87
C GLY A 50 -0.12 9.46 -0.48
N MET A 51 -0.42 8.32 -1.12
CA MET A 51 0.34 7.08 -0.90
C MET A 51 1.75 7.17 -1.50
N LEU A 52 1.90 7.75 -2.69
CA LEU A 52 3.21 7.94 -3.30
C LEU A 52 4.07 8.88 -2.46
N ASP A 53 3.50 9.98 -1.99
CA ASP A 53 4.18 10.93 -1.10
C ASP A 53 4.63 10.23 0.19
N ALA A 54 3.75 9.46 0.83
CA ALA A 54 4.07 8.72 2.05
C ALA A 54 5.21 7.70 1.85
N ILE A 55 5.30 7.06 0.69
CA ILE A 55 6.40 6.12 0.38
C ILE A 55 7.71 6.88 0.16
N GLN A 56 7.68 8.05 -0.48
CA GLN A 56 8.87 8.87 -0.74
C GLN A 56 9.46 9.51 0.52
N THR A 57 8.62 9.81 1.52
CA THR A 57 9.06 10.48 2.76
C THR A 57 9.34 9.53 3.92
N ALA A 58 9.32 8.21 3.67
CA ALA A 58 9.59 7.16 4.66
C ALA A 58 11.08 6.92 4.85
#